data_AF-A0A7S2EU19-F1
#
_entry.id   AF-A0A7S2EU19-F1
#
_cell.length_a   1.000
_cell.length_b   1.000
_cell.length_c   1.000
_cell.angle_alpha   90.00
_cell.angle_beta   90.00
_cell.angle_gamma   90.00
#
_symmetry.space_group_name_H-M   'P 1'
#
loop_
_entity.id
_entity.type
_entity.pdbx_description
1 polymer ?
#
loop_
_entity_poly.entity_id
_entity_poly.type
_entity_poly.pdbx_seq_one_letter_code
_entity_poly.pdbx_strand_id
1 'polypeptide(L)'
;HVAFYNGAESVPVGDVAPEGAAGSLSRAGPFSLSSESSPVTVRGTLHSSGWSVPFKLVLPSTSRLVPATGLTQDAIQEELMSGRRSWSSHTVKLEVSDVTKAKGLLRGFLRAEEVEGDSSDDLRGTLAADAPSLGEARLLVLVKAKGGDGAGGGVIKVDLKCTNSSLGKSLASDVKKLAF
;
A
#
# COMPACT_ATOMS: atom_id res chain seq x y z
N HIS A 1 -31.44 -0.74 43.07
CA HIS A 1 -31.79 -1.69 42.00
C HIS A 1 -32.04 -0.89 40.74
N VAL A 2 -31.04 -0.78 39.85
CA VAL A 2 -31.12 0.01 38.61
C VAL A 2 -31.06 -0.98 37.45
N ALA A 3 -32.13 -1.01 36.66
CA ALA A 3 -32.25 -1.85 35.48
C ALA A 3 -31.73 -1.08 34.26
N PHE A 4 -30.82 -1.68 33.50
CA PHE A 4 -30.40 -1.19 32.19
C PHE A 4 -31.30 -1.81 31.12
N TYR A 5 -31.99 -0.96 30.36
CA TYR A 5 -32.72 -1.36 29.16
C TYR A 5 -31.72 -1.58 28.01
N ASN A 6 -31.58 -2.83 27.56
CA ASN A 6 -30.90 -3.17 26.31
C ASN A 6 -31.84 -2.91 25.13
N GLY A 7 -31.75 -1.72 24.54
CA GLY A 7 -32.31 -1.42 23.23
C GLY A 7 -31.29 -1.78 22.14
N ALA A 8 -31.22 -3.06 21.76
CA ALA A 8 -30.45 -3.49 20.60
C ALA A 8 -31.26 -3.24 19.33
N GLU A 9 -31.14 -2.06 18.73
CA GLU A 9 -31.52 -1.86 17.32
C GLU A 9 -30.42 -2.45 16.44
N SER A 10 -30.69 -3.62 15.87
CA SER A 10 -29.88 -4.19 14.80
C SER A 10 -30.02 -3.31 13.55
N VAL A 11 -28.93 -2.68 13.10
CA VAL A 11 -28.89 -2.02 11.80
C VAL A 11 -28.88 -3.10 10.72
N PRO A 12 -29.91 -3.20 9.85
CA PRO A 12 -29.89 -4.15 8.74
C PRO A 12 -28.85 -3.68 7.72
N VAL A 13 -27.75 -4.42 7.60
CA VAL A 13 -26.85 -4.31 6.45
C VAL A 13 -27.62 -4.87 5.26
N GLY A 14 -28.13 -3.98 4.41
CA GLY A 14 -29.01 -4.33 3.30
C GLY A 14 -28.40 -5.38 2.36
N ASP A 15 -29.23 -6.35 1.97
CA ASP A 15 -28.92 -7.35 0.94
C ASP A 15 -28.65 -6.66 -0.40
N VAL A 16 -27.42 -6.81 -0.91
CA VAL A 16 -27.08 -6.44 -2.27
C VAL A 16 -27.46 -7.61 -3.17
N ALA A 17 -28.58 -7.50 -3.88
CA ALA A 17 -29.02 -8.51 -4.84
C ALA A 17 -28.02 -8.61 -6.02
N PRO A 18 -27.59 -9.82 -6.42
CA PRO A 18 -26.73 -9.98 -7.60
C PRO A 18 -27.61 -9.98 -8.86
N GLU A 19 -27.66 -8.86 -9.59
CA GLU A 19 -28.13 -8.90 -10.98
C GLU A 19 -27.05 -9.51 -11.87
N GLY A 20 -27.43 -10.58 -12.56
CA GLY A 20 -26.52 -11.41 -13.34
C GLY A 20 -25.95 -10.72 -14.58
N ALA A 21 -24.67 -10.96 -14.80
CA ALA A 21 -24.08 -11.04 -16.13
C ALA A 21 -22.89 -12.02 -16.08
N ALA A 22 -22.94 -13.04 -16.93
CA ALA A 22 -21.95 -14.09 -17.03
C ALA A 22 -20.59 -13.54 -17.48
N GLY A 23 -19.53 -14.01 -16.81
CA GLY A 23 -18.16 -14.00 -17.33
C GLY A 23 -17.29 -12.80 -16.96
N SER A 24 -16.63 -12.85 -15.81
CA SER A 24 -15.24 -12.37 -15.66
C SER A 24 -14.66 -12.85 -14.33
N LEU A 25 -13.44 -13.39 -14.40
CA LEU A 25 -12.71 -14.01 -13.31
C LEU A 25 -12.55 -13.07 -12.09
N SER A 26 -12.97 -13.58 -10.92
CA SER A 26 -12.61 -13.14 -9.57
C SER A 26 -12.56 -11.63 -9.32
N ARG A 27 -13.71 -10.97 -9.39
CA ARG A 27 -13.87 -9.61 -8.83
C ARG A 27 -14.26 -9.71 -7.36
N ALA A 28 -13.27 -9.82 -6.47
CA ALA A 28 -13.52 -9.81 -5.04
C ALA A 28 -13.90 -8.39 -4.57
N GLY A 29 -15.21 -8.16 -4.34
CA GLY A 29 -15.75 -7.00 -3.63
C GLY A 29 -16.54 -5.99 -4.47
N PRO A 30 -17.33 -5.11 -3.83
CA PRO A 30 -18.24 -4.17 -4.50
C PRO A 30 -17.52 -3.02 -5.24
N PHE A 31 -16.18 -3.00 -5.22
CA PHE A 31 -15.38 -1.93 -5.79
C PHE A 31 -14.72 -2.37 -7.09
N SER A 32 -15.09 -1.70 -8.17
CA SER A 32 -14.44 -1.82 -9.46
C SER A 32 -13.12 -1.05 -9.42
N LEU A 33 -11.99 -1.74 -9.25
CA LEU A 33 -10.68 -1.14 -9.48
C LEU A 33 -10.53 -0.91 -10.99
N SER A 34 -10.67 0.34 -11.45
CA SER A 34 -10.34 0.68 -12.83
C SER A 34 -8.84 0.50 -13.06
N SER A 35 -8.47 0.02 -14.24
CA SER A 35 -7.08 -0.20 -14.68
C SER A 35 -6.31 1.10 -14.93
N GLU A 36 -6.90 2.25 -14.62
CA GLU A 36 -6.29 3.56 -14.86
C GLU A 36 -5.37 3.97 -13.70
N SER A 37 -4.36 4.76 -14.03
CA SER A 37 -3.37 5.33 -13.12
C SER A 37 -3.94 6.29 -12.06
N SER A 38 -5.24 6.57 -12.10
CA SER A 38 -5.92 7.42 -11.12
C SER A 38 -6.09 6.70 -9.78
N PRO A 39 -5.99 7.41 -8.64
CA PRO A 39 -6.22 6.81 -7.33
C PRO A 39 -7.66 6.30 -7.24
N VAL A 40 -7.85 5.16 -6.58
CA VAL A 40 -9.18 4.54 -6.46
C VAL A 40 -10.04 5.43 -5.57
N THR A 41 -11.17 5.91 -6.09
CA THR A 41 -12.10 6.73 -5.31
C THR A 41 -13.40 5.99 -5.05
N VAL A 42 -13.80 5.91 -3.79
CA VAL A 42 -15.13 5.44 -3.37
C VAL A 42 -15.98 6.67 -3.10
N ARG A 43 -17.14 6.77 -3.74
CA ARG A 43 -18.11 7.85 -3.52
C ARG A 43 -19.40 7.24 -2.98
N GLY A 44 -20.07 7.98 -2.12
CA GLY A 44 -21.36 7.55 -1.57
C GLY A 44 -22.01 8.66 -0.77
N THR A 45 -23.09 8.32 -0.08
CA THR A 45 -23.81 9.23 0.79
C THR A 45 -24.04 8.54 2.12
N LEU A 46 -23.61 9.18 3.21
CA LEU A 46 -23.89 8.74 4.57
C LEU A 46 -25.26 9.26 4.98
N HIS A 47 -26.17 8.35 5.31
CA HIS A 47 -27.49 8.67 5.84
C HIS A 47 -27.50 8.48 7.35
N SER A 48 -27.94 9.49 8.08
CA SER A 48 -28.28 9.42 9.51
C SER A 48 -29.64 10.08 9.71
N SER A 49 -30.31 9.89 10.85
CA SER A 49 -31.68 10.37 11.09
C SER A 49 -31.83 11.87 10.79
N GLY A 50 -32.34 12.21 9.60
CA GLY A 50 -32.52 13.57 9.09
C GLY A 50 -31.32 14.20 8.36
N TRP A 51 -30.19 13.49 8.20
CA TRP A 51 -28.97 13.98 7.59
C TRP A 51 -28.55 13.11 6.40
N SER A 52 -28.09 13.75 5.34
CA SER A 52 -27.58 13.10 4.14
C SER A 52 -26.27 13.79 3.75
N VAL A 53 -25.15 13.11 3.93
CA VAL A 53 -23.82 13.69 3.73
C VAL A 53 -23.12 12.95 2.59
N PRO A 54 -22.94 13.57 1.41
CA PRO A 54 -22.14 12.97 0.35
C PRO A 54 -20.69 12.89 0.79
N PHE A 55 -20.03 11.78 0.51
CA PHE A 55 -18.62 11.59 0.79
C PHE A 55 -17.87 11.06 -0.44
N LYS A 56 -16.58 11.37 -0.46
CA LYS A 56 -15.60 10.86 -1.42
C LYS A 56 -14.37 10.42 -0.65
N LEU A 57 -14.15 9.13 -0.58
CA LEU A 57 -12.95 8.51 -0.04
C LEU A 57 -11.97 8.24 -1.18
N VAL A 58 -10.72 8.68 -1.02
CA VAL A 58 -9.63 8.34 -1.94
C VAL A 58 -8.78 7.28 -1.25
N LEU A 59 -8.73 6.08 -1.82
CA LEU A 59 -7.93 5.00 -1.26
C LEU A 59 -6.44 5.24 -1.54
N PRO A 60 -5.55 4.88 -0.61
CA PRO A 60 -4.11 4.93 -0.84
C PRO A 60 -3.71 4.11 -2.06
N SER A 61 -2.65 4.53 -2.74
CA SER A 61 -2.13 3.83 -3.92
C SER A 61 -1.63 2.41 -3.58
N THR A 62 -1.33 2.17 -2.30
CA THR A 62 -0.93 0.87 -1.75
C THR A 62 -2.03 -0.19 -1.78
N SER A 63 -3.30 0.22 -1.92
CA SER A 63 -4.43 -0.73 -2.05
C SER A 63 -4.33 -1.64 -3.27
N ARG A 64 -3.52 -1.26 -4.27
CA ARG A 64 -3.27 -2.01 -5.49
C ARG A 64 -2.10 -2.99 -5.40
N LEU A 65 -1.34 -2.93 -4.31
CA LEU A 65 -0.14 -3.72 -4.10
C LEU A 65 -0.47 -5.06 -3.45
N VAL A 66 0.25 -6.09 -3.89
CA VAL A 66 0.33 -7.40 -3.26
C VAL A 66 1.81 -7.73 -3.00
N PRO A 67 2.13 -8.50 -1.94
CA PRO A 67 3.51 -8.86 -1.66
C PRO A 67 4.09 -9.70 -2.80
N ALA A 68 5.33 -9.39 -3.21
CA ALA A 68 6.06 -10.19 -4.18
C ALA A 68 6.95 -11.21 -3.43
N THR A 69 6.46 -12.43 -3.29
CA THR A 69 7.09 -13.48 -2.46
C THR A 69 8.16 -14.27 -3.21
N GLY A 70 9.17 -14.76 -2.49
CA GLY A 70 10.19 -15.68 -3.02
C GLY A 70 11.16 -15.02 -4.02
N LEU A 71 11.31 -13.70 -3.94
CA LEU A 71 12.30 -12.96 -4.72
C LEU A 71 13.65 -12.96 -4.01
N THR A 72 14.70 -13.25 -4.77
CA THR A 72 16.08 -13.14 -4.32
C THR A 72 16.71 -11.86 -4.82
N GLN A 73 17.76 -11.41 -4.14
CA GLN A 73 18.52 -10.23 -4.55
C GLN A 73 19.12 -10.39 -5.96
N ASP A 74 19.60 -11.59 -6.30
CA ASP A 74 20.15 -11.91 -7.62
C ASP A 74 19.09 -11.78 -8.73
N ALA A 75 17.89 -12.29 -8.50
CA ALA A 75 16.78 -12.17 -9.45
C ALA A 75 16.40 -10.71 -9.70
N ILE A 76 16.43 -9.87 -8.66
CA ILE A 76 16.17 -8.43 -8.79
C ILE A 76 17.29 -7.73 -9.54
N GLN A 77 18.54 -8.07 -9.26
CA GLN A 77 19.69 -7.51 -9.98
C GLN A 77 19.62 -7.87 -11.47
N GLU A 78 19.33 -9.13 -11.80
CA GLU A 78 19.11 -9.57 -13.17
C GLU A 78 17.97 -8.81 -13.83
N GLU A 79 16.81 -8.67 -13.16
CA GLU A 79 15.67 -7.94 -13.69
C GLU A 79 16.01 -6.46 -13.98
N LEU A 80 16.72 -5.80 -13.07
CA LEU A 80 17.16 -4.41 -13.22
C LEU A 80 18.18 -4.24 -14.34
N MET A 81 19.11 -5.19 -14.51
CA MET A 81 20.14 -5.15 -15.55
C MET A 81 19.62 -5.55 -16.93
N SER A 82 18.58 -6.39 -16.99
CA SER A 82 18.03 -6.92 -18.25
C SER A 82 17.51 -5.83 -19.19
N GLY A 83 17.18 -4.65 -18.67
CA GLY A 83 16.59 -3.55 -19.43
C GLY A 83 15.21 -3.84 -20.04
N ARG A 84 14.61 -5.01 -19.73
CA ARG A 84 13.32 -5.45 -20.31
C ARG A 84 12.15 -4.55 -19.88
N ARG A 85 12.28 -3.89 -18.74
CA ARG A 85 11.27 -3.00 -18.16
C ARG A 85 11.86 -1.61 -17.96
N SER A 86 11.06 -0.58 -18.24
CA SER A 86 11.44 0.79 -17.94
C SER A 86 11.18 1.08 -16.47
N TRP A 87 12.23 1.39 -15.72
CA TRP A 87 12.14 1.69 -14.29
C TRP A 87 12.18 3.19 -14.04
N SER A 88 11.20 3.67 -13.27
CA SER A 88 11.22 5.01 -12.69
C SER A 88 11.73 4.94 -11.24
N SER A 89 12.47 5.96 -10.79
CA SER A 89 13.01 6.02 -9.43
C SER A 89 12.50 7.26 -8.70
N HIS A 90 12.05 7.09 -7.46
CA HIS A 90 11.57 8.15 -6.59
C HIS A 90 12.16 7.99 -5.19
N THR A 91 12.78 9.04 -4.66
CA THR A 91 13.37 9.03 -3.32
C THR A 91 12.50 9.83 -2.35
N VAL A 92 12.28 9.27 -1.17
CA VAL A 92 11.64 9.93 -0.03
C VAL A 92 12.59 9.87 1.16
N LYS A 93 12.65 10.94 1.94
CA LYS A 93 13.30 10.96 3.25
C LYS A 93 12.21 11.10 4.31
N LEU A 94 12.26 10.27 5.34
CA LEU A 94 11.31 10.28 6.43
C LEU A 94 12.06 10.48 7.74
N GLU A 95 11.59 11.42 8.55
CA GLU A 95 11.98 11.53 9.95
C GLU A 95 11.16 10.51 10.72
N VAL A 96 11.82 9.67 11.50
CA VAL A 96 11.17 8.58 12.23
C VAL A 96 11.58 8.60 13.69
N SER A 97 10.62 8.39 14.58
CA SER A 97 10.88 8.28 16.02
C SER A 97 11.76 7.07 16.35
N ASP A 98 11.58 5.97 15.62
CA ASP A 98 12.27 4.70 15.82
C ASP A 98 12.61 4.05 14.47
N VAL A 99 13.90 4.09 14.12
CA VAL A 99 14.41 3.55 12.85
C VAL A 99 14.19 2.04 12.75
N THR A 100 14.22 1.32 13.88
CA THR A 100 14.09 -0.15 13.89
C THR A 100 12.69 -0.60 13.46
N LYS A 101 11.67 0.21 13.72
CA LYS A 101 10.27 -0.06 13.33
C LYS A 101 9.94 0.42 11.93
N ALA A 102 10.73 1.35 11.38
CA ALA A 102 10.41 1.99 10.12
C ALA A 102 10.31 1.00 8.95
N LYS A 103 11.22 0.01 8.88
CA LYS A 103 11.18 -1.05 7.85
C LYS A 103 9.88 -1.87 7.94
N GLY A 104 9.49 -2.30 9.14
CA GLY A 104 8.25 -3.06 9.37
C GLY A 104 6.99 -2.26 9.03
N LEU A 105 6.94 -0.98 9.39
CA LEU A 105 5.84 -0.08 9.03
C LEU A 105 5.74 0.12 7.51
N LEU A 106 6.87 0.33 6.82
CA LEU A 106 6.90 0.43 5.37
C LEU A 106 6.47 -0.87 4.70
N ARG A 107 6.91 -2.03 5.21
CA ARG A 107 6.50 -3.36 4.75
C ARG A 107 4.98 -3.51 4.80
N GLY A 108 4.37 -3.23 5.95
CA GLY A 108 2.91 -3.30 6.13
C GLY A 108 2.15 -2.29 5.26
N PHE A 109 2.61 -1.04 5.22
CA PHE A 109 1.98 0.02 4.46
C PHE A 109 1.98 -0.25 2.95
N LEU A 110 3.14 -0.66 2.41
CA LEU A 110 3.35 -0.92 0.99
C LEU A 110 2.88 -2.33 0.59
N ARG A 111 2.39 -3.15 1.53
CA ARG A 111 2.05 -4.56 1.31
C ARG A 111 3.17 -5.30 0.58
N ALA A 112 4.41 -5.04 0.99
CA ALA A 112 5.60 -5.58 0.36
C ALA A 112 6.16 -6.75 1.17
N GLU A 113 6.93 -7.60 0.52
CA GLU A 113 7.71 -8.68 1.16
C GLU A 113 9.19 -8.34 1.11
N GLU A 114 9.96 -8.81 2.09
CA GLU A 114 11.40 -8.63 2.09
C GLU A 114 12.05 -9.60 1.10
N VAL A 115 13.03 -9.09 0.35
CA VAL A 115 13.77 -9.86 -0.65
C VAL A 115 14.83 -10.70 0.05
N GLU A 116 14.92 -11.97 -0.31
CA GLU A 116 15.89 -12.90 0.24
C GLU A 116 17.32 -12.54 -0.19
N GLY A 117 18.27 -12.66 0.74
CA GLY A 117 19.70 -12.48 0.48
C GLY A 117 20.26 -11.10 0.80
N ASP A 118 19.41 -10.11 1.14
CA ASP A 118 19.89 -8.81 1.62
C ASP A 118 20.49 -8.96 3.04
N SER A 119 21.56 -8.22 3.33
CA SER A 119 22.35 -8.35 4.57
C SER A 119 21.48 -8.30 5.83
N SER A 120 21.88 -9.02 6.89
CA SER A 120 21.19 -9.11 8.20
C SER A 120 21.07 -7.80 9.00
N ASP A 121 21.21 -6.64 8.35
CA ASP A 121 21.08 -5.33 8.95
C ASP A 121 19.60 -4.94 8.95
N ASP A 122 18.95 -4.96 10.11
CA ASP A 122 17.53 -4.58 10.25
C ASP A 122 17.22 -3.16 9.75
N LEU A 123 18.25 -2.31 9.63
CA LEU A 123 18.15 -0.91 9.19
C LEU A 123 18.29 -0.73 7.68
N ARG A 124 18.58 -1.81 6.95
CA ARG A 124 18.66 -1.86 5.50
C ARG A 124 17.84 -3.03 4.98
N GLY A 125 17.43 -2.93 3.74
CA GLY A 125 16.72 -4.02 3.09
C GLY A 125 15.99 -3.57 1.85
N THR A 126 15.72 -4.55 1.01
CA THR A 126 14.92 -4.39 -0.19
C THR A 126 13.57 -5.04 0.05
N LEU A 127 12.50 -4.28 -0.13
CA LEU A 127 11.12 -4.79 -0.13
C LEU A 127 10.59 -4.82 -1.56
N ALA A 128 9.75 -5.79 -1.88
CA ALA A 128 9.17 -5.96 -3.19
C ALA A 128 7.64 -6.16 -3.10
N ALA A 129 6.93 -5.52 -4.03
CA ALA A 129 5.49 -5.68 -4.20
C ALA A 129 5.13 -5.66 -5.69
N ASP A 130 4.07 -6.36 -6.05
CA ASP A 130 3.50 -6.35 -7.39
C ASP A 130 2.15 -5.63 -7.39
N ALA A 131 1.77 -5.06 -8.53
CA ALA A 131 0.46 -4.46 -8.77
C ALA A 131 -0.20 -5.15 -9.99
N PRO A 132 -0.79 -6.35 -9.80
CA PRO A 132 -1.38 -7.13 -10.89
C PRO A 132 -2.46 -6.38 -11.65
N SER A 133 -3.21 -5.52 -10.95
CA SER A 133 -4.28 -4.68 -11.51
C SER A 133 -3.79 -3.63 -12.53
N LEU A 134 -2.47 -3.41 -12.64
CA LEU A 134 -1.86 -2.40 -13.51
C LEU A 134 -0.90 -3.01 -14.54
N GLY A 135 -1.23 -4.20 -15.05
CA GLY A 135 -0.45 -4.86 -16.10
C GLY A 135 0.90 -5.36 -15.60
N GLU A 136 0.90 -6.05 -14.45
CA GLU A 136 2.12 -6.59 -13.82
C GLU A 136 3.16 -5.51 -13.45
N ALA A 137 2.70 -4.32 -13.07
CA ALA A 137 3.60 -3.31 -12.55
C ALA A 137 4.30 -3.84 -11.28
N ARG A 138 5.62 -3.64 -11.18
CA ARG A 138 6.45 -4.07 -10.06
C ARG A 138 6.97 -2.86 -9.31
N LEU A 139 6.99 -2.97 -7.98
CA LEU A 139 7.56 -2.01 -7.07
C LEU A 139 8.71 -2.67 -6.29
N LEU A 140 9.87 -2.05 -6.34
CA LEU A 140 11.01 -2.35 -5.49
C LEU A 140 11.26 -1.15 -4.59
N VAL A 141 11.52 -1.40 -3.31
CA VAL A 141 11.67 -0.38 -2.29
C VAL A 141 12.96 -0.66 -1.55
N LEU A 142 13.98 0.15 -1.79
CA LEU A 142 15.20 0.09 -1.03
C LEU A 142 15.07 1.01 0.18
N VAL A 143 15.13 0.44 1.37
CA VAL A 143 15.12 1.17 2.64
C VAL A 143 16.56 1.28 3.13
N LYS A 144 17.01 2.51 3.37
CA LYS A 144 18.33 2.79 3.92
C LYS A 144 18.22 3.80 5.04
N ALA A 145 18.41 3.36 6.28
CA ALA A 145 18.59 4.27 7.40
C ALA A 145 19.86 5.12 7.23
N LYS A 146 19.77 6.42 7.56
CA LYS A 146 20.90 7.34 7.60
C LYS A 146 21.01 7.96 8.99
N GLY A 147 21.90 7.39 9.81
CA GLY A 147 22.19 7.90 11.15
C GLY A 147 21.08 7.55 12.16
N GLY A 148 21.52 7.28 13.39
CA GLY A 148 20.67 6.84 14.49
C GLY A 148 21.59 6.26 15.55
N ASP A 149 22.22 7.14 16.35
CA ASP A 149 23.07 6.74 17.46
C ASP A 149 22.17 6.30 18.63
N GLY A 150 21.55 5.13 18.50
CA GLY A 150 20.97 4.30 19.56
C GLY A 150 19.84 4.85 20.44
N ALA A 151 19.54 6.15 20.46
CA ALA A 151 18.69 6.74 21.51
C ALA A 151 17.79 7.92 21.07
N GLY A 152 17.77 8.31 19.80
CA GLY A 152 16.91 9.39 19.31
C GLY A 152 16.57 9.20 17.85
N GLY A 153 15.40 9.74 17.45
CA GLY A 153 14.85 9.60 16.10
C GLY A 153 15.87 9.81 14.98
N GLY A 154 15.60 9.16 13.84
CA GLY A 154 16.53 9.12 12.72
C GLY A 154 15.89 9.57 11.42
N VAL A 155 16.71 9.61 10.36
CA VAL A 155 16.22 9.85 9.01
C VAL A 155 16.40 8.57 8.20
N ILE A 156 15.31 8.02 7.68
CA ILE A 156 15.37 6.93 6.70
C ILE A 156 15.25 7.49 5.29
N LYS A 157 16.04 6.95 4.37
CA LYS A 157 15.92 7.17 2.93
C LYS A 157 15.20 5.97 2.33
N VAL A 158 14.09 6.22 1.66
CA VAL A 158 13.31 5.22 0.93
C VAL A 158 13.44 5.51 -0.55
N ASP A 159 14.09 4.61 -1.29
CA ASP A 159 14.23 4.67 -2.74
C ASP A 159 13.23 3.70 -3.38
N LEU A 160 12.18 4.23 -3.98
CA LEU A 160 11.15 3.48 -4.69
C LEU A 160 11.51 3.38 -6.17
N LYS A 161 11.73 2.16 -6.67
CA LYS A 161 11.82 1.86 -8.10
C LYS A 161 10.54 1.20 -8.56
N CYS A 162 9.90 1.75 -9.59
CA CYS A 162 8.63 1.22 -10.09
C CYS A 162 8.61 1.17 -11.61
N THR A 163 8.07 0.08 -12.17
CA THR A 163 7.90 -0.08 -13.62
C THR A 163 6.74 0.76 -14.17
N ASN A 164 5.87 1.27 -13.29
CA ASN A 164 4.84 2.25 -13.61
C ASN A 164 5.17 3.60 -12.93
N SER A 165 5.58 4.60 -13.71
CA SER A 165 6.00 5.89 -13.15
C SER A 165 4.89 6.65 -12.42
N SER A 166 3.64 6.55 -12.88
CA SER A 166 2.52 7.21 -12.20
C SER A 166 2.26 6.61 -10.82
N LEU A 167 2.32 5.28 -10.71
CA LEU A 167 2.21 4.58 -9.43
C LEU A 167 3.38 4.95 -8.51
N GLY A 168 4.61 4.94 -9.01
CA GLY A 168 5.80 5.31 -8.24
C GLY A 168 5.72 6.72 -7.64
N LYS A 169 5.24 7.70 -8.41
CA LYS A 169 5.00 9.08 -7.93
C LYS A 169 3.94 9.13 -6.83
N SER A 170 2.81 8.45 -7.03
CA SER A 170 1.71 8.42 -6.06
C SER A 170 2.13 7.73 -4.76
N LEU A 171 2.84 6.60 -4.84
CA LEU A 171 3.38 5.90 -3.67
C LEU A 171 4.41 6.76 -2.93
N ALA A 172 5.31 7.44 -3.64
CA ALA A 172 6.24 8.37 -2.99
C ALA A 172 5.52 9.52 -2.27
N SER A 173 4.40 10.00 -2.80
CA SER A 173 3.55 10.98 -2.11
C SER A 173 2.86 10.38 -0.88
N ASP A 174 2.37 9.15 -0.97
CA ASP A 174 1.69 8.46 0.12
C ASP A 174 2.66 8.10 1.26
N VAL A 175 3.88 7.64 0.94
CA VAL A 175 4.96 7.38 1.91
C VAL A 175 5.36 8.65 2.66
N LYS A 176 5.40 9.82 1.99
CA LYS A 176 5.67 11.11 2.66
C LYS A 176 4.63 11.51 3.71
N LYS A 177 3.40 10.98 3.60
CA LYS A 177 2.30 11.28 4.53
C LYS A 177 2.27 10.32 5.72
N LEU A 178 3.11 9.28 5.72
CA LEU A 178 3.26 8.42 6.88
C LEU A 178 3.84 9.23 8.04
N ALA A 179 3.07 9.35 9.10
CA ALA A 179 3.57 9.80 10.39
C ALA A 179 4.30 8.62 11.06
N PHE A 180 5.55 8.83 11.44
CA PHE A 180 6.41 7.87 12.14
C PHE A 180 6.80 8.38 13.53
#